data_AF-A0A949YM78-F1
#
_entry.id   AF-A0A949YM78-F1
#
_cell.length_a   1.000
_cell.length_b   1.000
_cell.length_c   1.000
_cell.angle_alpha   90.00
_cell.angle_beta   90.00
_cell.angle_gamma   90.00
#
_symmetry.space_group_name_H-M   'P 1'
#
loop_
_entity.id
_entity.type
_entity.pdbx_description
1 polymer ?
#
loop_
_entity_poly.entity_id
_entity_poly.type
_entity_poly.pdbx_seq_one_letter_code
_entity_poly.pdbx_strand_id
1 'polypeptide(L)'
;MAQELPKSGTRVSFENNVRGRKWAEAYRDFNFMSMYEMLRAYRDLDASTRKLFTDQRDQTTLVPGQSGAGCNPSTPDRSVPNTTPGERPRMQYAVDVVDAQQMPDGNPPGDLRDTGQEEDAREFLAPVPEKLARFLFDQLNRAYPRGSVSQVKQTIGGKVNADWIKNTCAIRVSRVLNQNGISIPSPAAHNLDVVSGADNRWYSYRQKQLQGWFEDQFGPPSLSLTKPVNKRTLLNLQGFLAFDITSWADATGHIDIWDGQKFGTQDEAHGDYFAMANGIKFWRVPSWKKP
;
A
#
# COMPACT_ATOMS: atom_id res chain seq x y z
N MET A 1 3.83 1.15 14.57
CA MET A 1 2.61 0.52 14.00
C MET A 1 1.41 1.20 14.61
N ALA A 2 0.38 1.52 13.84
CA ALA A 2 -0.88 1.99 14.42
C ALA A 2 -1.41 0.92 15.38
N GLN A 3 -1.91 1.32 16.54
CA GLN A 3 -2.47 0.41 17.54
C GLN A 3 -3.70 -0.30 16.95
N GLU A 4 -3.77 -1.62 17.07
CA GLU A 4 -4.97 -2.36 16.64
C GLU A 4 -6.18 -1.94 17.48
N LEU A 5 -7.32 -1.77 16.82
CA LEU A 5 -8.59 -1.46 17.47
C LEU A 5 -9.03 -2.64 18.37
N PRO A 6 -9.75 -2.38 19.47
CA PRO A 6 -10.35 -3.45 20.27
C PRO A 6 -11.24 -4.37 19.42
N LYS A 7 -11.20 -5.68 19.73
CA LYS A 7 -12.04 -6.68 19.06
C LYS A 7 -13.53 -6.39 19.32
N SER A 8 -14.35 -6.41 18.28
CA SER A 8 -15.80 -6.34 18.40
C SER A 8 -16.39 -7.60 19.05
N GLY A 9 -17.65 -7.51 19.51
CA GLY A 9 -18.38 -8.67 19.99
C GLY A 9 -18.51 -9.77 18.91
N THR A 10 -18.67 -9.38 17.65
CA THR A 10 -18.70 -10.29 16.49
C THR A 10 -17.36 -11.01 16.32
N ARG A 11 -16.24 -10.28 16.44
CA ARG A 11 -14.88 -10.87 16.41
C ARG A 11 -14.66 -11.88 17.52
N VAL A 12 -15.08 -11.57 18.74
CA VAL A 12 -14.98 -12.49 19.88
C VAL A 12 -15.86 -13.73 19.67
N SER A 13 -17.10 -13.56 19.18
CA SER A 13 -18.01 -14.67 18.89
C SER A 13 -17.43 -15.62 17.84
N PHE A 14 -16.87 -15.07 16.75
CA PHE A 14 -16.19 -15.85 15.71
C PHE A 14 -15.05 -16.71 16.28
N GLU A 15 -14.15 -16.11 17.08
CA GLU A 15 -13.02 -16.85 17.65
C GLU A 15 -13.50 -18.00 18.54
N ASN A 16 -14.55 -17.77 19.33
CA ASN A 16 -15.16 -18.82 20.16
C ASN A 16 -15.81 -19.93 19.32
N ASN A 17 -16.49 -19.57 18.23
CA ASN A 17 -17.12 -20.53 17.32
C ASN A 17 -16.09 -21.37 16.56
N VAL A 18 -14.98 -20.77 16.12
CA VAL A 18 -13.86 -21.51 15.51
C VAL A 18 -13.24 -22.49 16.52
N ARG A 19 -12.97 -22.06 17.76
CA ARG A 19 -12.45 -22.95 18.81
C ARG A 19 -13.41 -24.11 19.13
N GLY A 20 -14.71 -23.81 19.15
CA GLY A 20 -15.77 -24.80 19.36
C GLY A 20 -16.12 -25.65 18.13
N ARG A 21 -15.44 -25.44 16.98
CA ARG A 21 -15.75 -26.08 15.69
C ARG A 21 -17.21 -25.91 15.24
N LYS A 22 -17.83 -24.80 15.62
CA LYS A 22 -19.16 -24.36 15.22
C LYS A 22 -19.07 -23.60 13.91
N TRP A 23 -18.81 -24.32 12.82
CA TRP A 23 -18.39 -23.72 11.55
C TRP A 23 -19.47 -22.84 10.92
N ALA A 24 -20.74 -23.22 10.97
CA ALA A 24 -21.84 -22.41 10.42
C ALA A 24 -21.92 -21.04 11.11
N GLU A 25 -21.84 -21.02 12.44
CA GLU A 25 -21.84 -19.79 13.23
C GLU A 25 -20.56 -18.98 13.04
N ALA A 26 -19.40 -19.63 12.93
CA ALA A 26 -18.15 -18.97 12.61
C ALA A 26 -18.22 -18.28 11.24
N TYR A 27 -18.75 -18.93 10.21
CA TYR A 27 -18.91 -18.33 8.88
C TYR A 27 -19.85 -17.13 8.89
N ARG A 28 -20.99 -17.26 9.57
CA ARG A 28 -21.90 -16.14 9.76
C ARG A 28 -21.16 -14.97 10.41
N ASP A 29 -20.56 -15.19 11.58
CA ASP A 29 -19.89 -14.12 12.33
C ASP A 29 -18.73 -13.50 11.51
N PHE A 30 -17.96 -14.29 10.76
CA PHE A 30 -16.91 -13.81 9.87
C PHE A 30 -17.45 -12.86 8.80
N ASN A 31 -18.56 -13.22 8.15
CA ASN A 31 -19.18 -12.41 7.09
C ASN A 31 -19.75 -11.08 7.60
N PHE A 32 -20.15 -11.01 8.87
CA PHE A 32 -20.66 -9.78 9.51
C PHE A 32 -19.57 -8.86 10.07
N MET A 33 -18.29 -9.22 9.96
CA MET A 33 -17.19 -8.33 10.33
C MET A 33 -16.92 -7.26 9.25
N SER A 34 -16.43 -6.11 9.70
CA SER A 34 -15.76 -5.16 8.79
C SER A 34 -14.51 -5.81 8.18
N MET A 35 -14.07 -5.35 7.02
CA MET A 35 -12.86 -5.89 6.37
C MET A 35 -11.62 -5.73 7.26
N TYR A 36 -11.54 -4.62 8.02
CA TYR A 36 -10.55 -4.42 9.07
C TYR A 36 -10.48 -5.60 10.05
N GLU A 37 -11.62 -6.01 10.61
CA GLU A 37 -11.66 -7.11 11.56
C GLU A 37 -11.52 -8.46 10.88
N MET A 38 -12.16 -8.68 9.73
CA MET A 38 -12.16 -9.92 8.96
C MET A 38 -10.73 -10.37 8.58
N LEU A 39 -9.88 -9.44 8.11
CA LEU A 39 -8.50 -9.74 7.73
C LEU A 39 -7.64 -10.16 8.91
N ARG A 40 -7.69 -9.37 10.00
CA ARG A 40 -7.04 -9.75 11.27
C ARG A 40 -7.62 -11.05 11.78
N ALA A 41 -8.91 -11.25 11.52
CA ALA A 41 -9.63 -12.37 12.06
C ALA A 41 -9.10 -13.70 11.60
N TYR A 42 -8.91 -13.76 10.28
CA TYR A 42 -8.36 -14.89 9.58
C TYR A 42 -6.83 -14.99 9.77
N ARG A 43 -6.10 -13.86 9.78
CA ARG A 43 -4.65 -13.83 10.07
C ARG A 43 -4.30 -14.53 11.38
N ASP A 44 -5.06 -14.25 12.44
CA ASP A 44 -4.77 -14.74 13.80
C ASP A 44 -5.06 -16.25 13.98
N LEU A 45 -5.75 -16.89 13.02
CA LEU A 45 -5.89 -18.34 13.01
C LEU A 45 -4.56 -18.98 12.59
N ASP A 46 -4.17 -20.08 13.22
CA ASP A 46 -3.04 -20.87 12.74
C ASP A 46 -3.34 -21.51 11.37
N ALA A 47 -2.29 -21.94 10.65
CA ALA A 47 -2.44 -22.48 9.30
C ALA A 47 -3.37 -23.71 9.21
N SER A 48 -3.37 -24.58 10.23
CA SER A 48 -4.23 -25.76 10.26
C SER A 48 -5.69 -25.38 10.45
N THR A 49 -5.95 -24.41 11.33
CA THR A 49 -7.28 -23.86 11.59
C THR A 49 -7.81 -23.09 10.39
N ARG A 50 -6.97 -22.31 9.69
CA ARG A 50 -7.35 -21.67 8.42
C ARG A 50 -7.75 -22.68 7.37
N LYS A 51 -6.97 -23.75 7.21
CA LYS A 51 -7.30 -24.84 6.27
C LYS A 51 -8.64 -25.49 6.63
N LEU A 52 -8.84 -25.87 7.89
CA LEU A 52 -10.09 -26.46 8.36
C LEU A 52 -11.27 -25.51 8.15
N PHE A 53 -11.11 -24.23 8.49
CA PHE A 53 -12.13 -23.22 8.25
C PHE A 53 -12.52 -23.26 6.77
N THR A 54 -11.58 -23.02 5.85
CA THR A 54 -11.80 -23.00 4.39
C THR A 54 -12.39 -24.31 3.85
N ASP A 55 -11.91 -25.47 4.29
CA ASP A 55 -12.44 -26.79 3.88
C ASP A 55 -13.92 -26.99 4.29
N GLN A 56 -14.34 -26.37 5.39
CA GLN A 56 -15.69 -26.49 5.95
C GLN A 56 -16.70 -25.51 5.33
N ARG A 57 -16.24 -24.60 4.46
CA ARG A 57 -17.08 -23.57 3.81
C ARG A 57 -18.29 -24.13 3.09
N ASP A 58 -18.09 -25.22 2.37
CA ASP A 58 -19.12 -25.78 1.50
C ASP A 58 -20.11 -26.64 2.29
N GLN A 59 -19.71 -27.13 3.48
CA GLN A 59 -20.54 -27.97 4.36
C GLN A 59 -21.61 -27.18 5.12
N THR A 60 -21.45 -25.85 5.26
CA THR A 60 -22.42 -24.98 5.95
C THR A 60 -23.60 -24.55 5.07
N THR A 61 -23.58 -24.91 3.78
CA THR A 61 -24.70 -24.66 2.84
C THR A 61 -25.86 -25.65 2.99
N LEU A 62 -25.74 -26.64 3.90
CA LEU A 62 -26.67 -27.76 4.04
C LEU A 62 -27.71 -27.61 5.17
N VAL A 63 -27.85 -26.44 5.81
CA VAL A 63 -28.90 -26.23 6.84
C VAL A 63 -30.27 -26.10 6.14
N PRO A 64 -31.20 -27.07 6.27
CA PRO A 64 -32.50 -26.99 5.61
C PRO A 64 -33.37 -25.91 6.27
N GLY A 65 -33.91 -24.99 5.47
CA GLY A 65 -34.89 -24.00 5.92
C GLY A 65 -34.34 -22.64 6.34
N GLN A 66 -33.03 -22.43 6.30
CA GLN A 66 -32.46 -21.08 6.25
C GLN A 66 -32.18 -20.73 4.79
N SER A 67 -32.84 -19.70 4.26
CA SER A 67 -32.40 -19.05 3.03
C SER A 67 -30.94 -18.65 3.25
N GLY A 68 -30.03 -19.37 2.60
CA GLY A 68 -28.60 -19.26 2.82
C GLY A 68 -28.13 -17.85 2.56
N ALA A 69 -27.96 -17.07 3.63
CA ALA A 69 -27.32 -15.77 3.58
C ALA A 69 -25.86 -15.99 3.16
N GLY A 70 -25.60 -15.82 1.86
CA GLY A 70 -24.32 -15.31 1.36
C GLY A 70 -23.11 -16.25 1.29
N CYS A 71 -23.26 -17.56 1.46
CA CYS A 71 -22.11 -18.48 1.40
C CYS A 71 -21.96 -19.22 0.06
N ASN A 72 -22.89 -19.05 -0.88
CA ASN A 72 -22.78 -19.63 -2.23
C ASN A 72 -22.45 -18.51 -3.26
N PRO A 73 -21.34 -18.61 -4.02
CA PRO A 73 -21.00 -17.65 -5.07
C PRO A 73 -22.01 -17.59 -6.24
N SER A 74 -23.03 -18.45 -6.24
CA SER A 74 -24.03 -18.56 -7.32
C SER A 74 -25.48 -18.23 -6.93
N THR A 75 -25.76 -17.85 -5.68
CA THR A 75 -27.11 -17.40 -5.29
C THR A 75 -27.13 -15.90 -5.02
N PRO A 76 -27.82 -15.10 -5.86
CA PRO A 76 -28.01 -13.68 -5.62
C PRO A 76 -29.05 -13.49 -4.51
N ASP A 77 -28.62 -13.70 -3.26
CA ASP A 77 -29.37 -13.22 -2.11
C ASP A 77 -29.18 -11.70 -2.02
N ARG A 78 -30.24 -10.94 -2.36
CA ARG A 78 -30.27 -9.47 -2.30
C ARG A 78 -30.10 -8.91 -0.89
N SER A 79 -30.09 -9.75 0.15
CA SER A 79 -29.80 -9.35 1.53
C SER A 79 -28.31 -9.47 1.90
N VAL A 80 -27.48 -10.03 1.02
CA VAL A 80 -26.01 -10.05 1.18
C VAL A 80 -25.39 -9.23 0.03
N PRO A 81 -24.59 -8.17 0.31
CA PRO A 81 -24.28 -7.12 -0.69
C PRO A 81 -23.49 -7.49 -1.96
N ASN A 82 -23.31 -8.76 -2.32
CA ASN A 82 -22.00 -9.17 -2.82
C ASN A 82 -21.93 -10.18 -3.97
N THR A 83 -22.82 -10.09 -4.96
CA THR A 83 -22.67 -10.90 -6.18
C THR A 83 -23.14 -10.16 -7.42
N THR A 84 -22.41 -9.12 -7.85
CA THR A 84 -22.41 -8.79 -9.28
C THR A 84 -21.57 -9.84 -10.01
N PRO A 85 -21.97 -10.32 -11.21
CA PRO A 85 -21.14 -11.25 -11.98
C PRO A 85 -19.72 -10.70 -12.20
N GLY A 86 -18.70 -11.45 -11.76
CA GLY A 86 -17.28 -11.07 -11.87
C GLY A 86 -16.64 -10.51 -10.60
N GLU A 87 -17.40 -10.24 -9.54
CA GLU A 87 -16.88 -9.80 -8.24
C GLU A 87 -16.48 -10.99 -7.34
N ARG A 88 -15.32 -10.91 -6.68
CA ARG A 88 -14.90 -11.92 -5.69
C ARG A 88 -15.71 -11.77 -4.41
N PRO A 89 -16.22 -12.83 -3.77
CA PRO A 89 -16.90 -12.70 -2.46
C PRO A 89 -15.98 -12.13 -1.38
N ARG A 90 -16.50 -11.28 -0.48
CA ARG A 90 -15.76 -10.63 0.63
C ARG A 90 -14.91 -11.57 1.47
N MET A 91 -15.47 -12.71 1.86
CA MET A 91 -14.74 -13.71 2.63
C MET A 91 -13.57 -14.29 1.83
N GLN A 92 -13.80 -14.61 0.55
CA GLN A 92 -12.73 -15.09 -0.33
C GLN A 92 -11.68 -14.00 -0.55
N TYR A 93 -12.09 -12.74 -0.66
CA TYR A 93 -11.18 -11.60 -0.77
C TYR A 93 -10.29 -11.48 0.46
N ALA A 94 -10.84 -11.62 1.67
CA ALA A 94 -10.06 -11.61 2.90
C ALA A 94 -9.09 -12.81 2.98
N VAL A 95 -9.54 -14.00 2.58
CA VAL A 95 -8.69 -15.19 2.48
C VAL A 95 -7.54 -14.95 1.50
N ASP A 96 -7.83 -14.46 0.30
CA ASP A 96 -6.84 -14.18 -0.74
C ASP A 96 -5.81 -13.14 -0.25
N VAL A 97 -6.25 -12.05 0.39
CA VAL A 97 -5.35 -11.01 0.93
C VAL A 97 -4.42 -11.57 1.99
N VAL A 98 -4.96 -12.34 2.95
CA VAL A 98 -4.18 -12.86 4.08
C VAL A 98 -3.24 -13.98 3.65
N ASP A 99 -3.69 -14.93 2.83
CA ASP A 99 -2.85 -16.06 2.45
C ASP A 99 -1.84 -15.67 1.36
N ALA A 100 -2.22 -14.81 0.41
CA ALA A 100 -1.31 -14.37 -0.66
C ALA A 100 -0.43 -13.17 -0.26
N GLN A 101 -0.73 -12.49 0.86
CA GLN A 101 -0.01 -11.30 1.34
C GLN A 101 0.17 -10.23 0.25
N GLN A 102 -0.85 -10.09 -0.60
CA GLN A 102 -0.90 -9.14 -1.71
C GLN A 102 -2.35 -8.79 -2.04
N MET A 103 -2.56 -7.67 -2.73
CA MET A 103 -3.88 -7.32 -3.22
C MET A 103 -4.31 -8.30 -4.32
N PRO A 104 -5.51 -8.91 -4.24
CA PRO A 104 -6.02 -9.77 -5.30
C PRO A 104 -6.18 -8.99 -6.61
N ASP A 105 -5.97 -9.67 -7.73
CA ASP A 105 -6.24 -9.11 -9.06
C ASP A 105 -7.76 -9.00 -9.29
N GLY A 106 -8.18 -7.95 -10.01
CA GLY A 106 -9.58 -7.64 -10.29
C GLY A 106 -10.14 -6.52 -9.40
N ASN A 107 -11.43 -6.22 -9.58
CA ASN A 107 -12.11 -5.23 -8.74
C ASN A 107 -12.39 -5.85 -7.35
N PRO A 108 -12.24 -5.07 -6.27
CA PRO A 108 -12.73 -5.49 -4.97
C PRO A 108 -14.27 -5.71 -5.04
N PRO A 109 -14.82 -6.61 -4.23
CA PRO A 109 -16.27 -6.83 -4.15
C PRO A 109 -17.08 -5.56 -3.89
N GLY A 110 -18.24 -5.43 -4.56
CA GLY A 110 -19.34 -4.50 -4.28
C GLY A 110 -19.02 -3.26 -3.45
N ASP A 111 -19.53 -3.25 -2.21
CA ASP A 111 -19.57 -2.11 -1.29
C ASP A 111 -18.21 -1.73 -0.65
N LEU A 112 -17.12 -2.45 -0.94
CA LEU A 112 -15.85 -2.26 -0.21
C LEU A 112 -15.25 -0.89 -0.44
N ARG A 113 -15.38 -0.38 -1.67
CA ARG A 113 -14.99 0.99 -1.97
C ARG A 113 -15.95 1.97 -1.29
N ASP A 114 -17.25 1.78 -1.48
CA ASP A 114 -18.27 2.71 -0.95
C ASP A 114 -18.30 2.79 0.58
N THR A 115 -17.70 1.83 1.27
CA THR A 115 -17.61 1.77 2.74
C THR A 115 -16.19 1.95 3.29
N GLY A 116 -15.18 2.21 2.44
CA GLY A 116 -13.78 2.39 2.86
C GLY A 116 -13.02 1.10 3.19
N GLN A 117 -13.67 -0.05 3.08
CA GLN A 117 -13.15 -1.36 3.45
C GLN A 117 -12.09 -1.90 2.49
N GLU A 118 -12.01 -1.41 1.24
CA GLU A 118 -10.87 -1.70 0.36
C GLU A 118 -9.56 -1.12 0.93
N GLU A 119 -9.58 0.08 1.50
CA GLU A 119 -8.39 0.68 2.08
C GLU A 119 -7.97 -0.02 3.37
N ASP A 120 -8.92 -0.57 4.13
CA ASP A 120 -8.59 -1.44 5.28
C ASP A 120 -7.78 -2.67 4.85
N ALA A 121 -8.10 -3.25 3.68
CA ALA A 121 -7.35 -4.37 3.12
C ALA A 121 -5.94 -3.99 2.71
N ARG A 122 -5.77 -2.81 2.10
CA ARG A 122 -4.44 -2.29 1.78
C ARG A 122 -3.64 -1.97 3.05
N GLU A 123 -4.28 -1.47 4.11
CA GLU A 123 -3.64 -1.16 5.40
C GLU A 123 -3.14 -2.40 6.11
N PHE A 124 -3.86 -3.52 5.97
CA PHE A 124 -3.41 -4.81 6.46
C PHE A 124 -2.08 -5.26 5.81
N LEU A 125 -1.91 -5.04 4.51
CA LEU A 125 -0.70 -5.40 3.78
C LEU A 125 0.46 -4.43 4.03
N ALA A 126 0.16 -3.13 4.01
CA ALA A 126 1.14 -2.07 4.16
C ALA A 126 0.47 -0.90 4.88
N PRO A 127 0.79 -0.65 6.17
CA PRO A 127 0.18 0.44 6.91
C PRO A 127 0.64 1.79 6.37
N VAL A 128 -0.25 2.77 6.33
CA VAL A 128 0.11 4.15 6.01
C VAL A 128 0.79 4.76 7.24
N PRO A 129 2.02 5.31 7.12
CA PRO A 129 2.64 6.05 8.19
C PRO A 129 1.78 7.26 8.57
N GLU A 130 1.58 7.53 9.86
CA GLU A 130 0.62 8.52 10.36
C GLU A 130 0.74 9.88 9.68
N LYS A 131 1.97 10.38 9.54
CA LYS A 131 2.27 11.68 8.91
C LYS A 131 1.99 11.72 7.40
N LEU A 132 1.85 10.55 6.77
CA LEU A 132 1.47 10.40 5.36
C LEU A 132 -0.03 10.19 5.15
N ALA A 133 -0.79 9.88 6.20
CA ALA A 133 -2.24 9.63 6.11
C ALA A 133 -3.06 10.84 5.64
N ARG A 134 -2.49 12.04 5.74
CA ARG A 134 -3.11 13.28 5.24
C ARG A 134 -3.01 13.47 3.72
N PHE A 135 -2.19 12.70 3.03
CA PHE A 135 -1.99 12.84 1.58
C PHE A 135 -2.87 11.85 0.82
N LEU A 136 -3.24 12.24 -0.40
CA LEU A 136 -3.76 11.30 -1.40
C LEU A 136 -2.71 11.13 -2.49
N PHE A 137 -2.48 9.89 -2.93
CA PHE A 137 -1.49 9.62 -3.98
C PHE A 137 -1.73 10.45 -5.24
N ASP A 138 -2.98 10.65 -5.66
CA ASP A 138 -3.33 11.48 -6.80
C ASP A 138 -2.83 12.93 -6.68
N GLN A 139 -2.84 13.50 -5.48
CA GLN A 139 -2.30 14.85 -5.23
C GLN A 139 -0.78 14.87 -5.41
N LEU A 140 -0.09 13.85 -4.87
CA LEU A 140 1.36 13.70 -5.00
C LEU A 140 1.77 13.46 -6.46
N ASN A 141 1.02 12.62 -7.18
CA ASN A 141 1.27 12.24 -8.56
C ASN A 141 1.11 13.41 -9.54
N ARG A 142 0.18 14.34 -9.27
CA ARG A 142 0.03 15.60 -10.02
C ARG A 142 1.20 16.55 -9.82
N ALA A 143 1.82 16.54 -8.63
CA ALA A 143 2.99 17.35 -8.31
C ALA A 143 4.31 16.78 -8.87
N TYR A 144 4.31 15.51 -9.28
CA TYR A 144 5.51 14.82 -9.75
C TYR A 144 5.97 15.33 -11.13
N PRO A 145 7.15 15.97 -11.23
CA PRO A 145 7.62 16.49 -12.50
C PRO A 145 8.10 15.34 -13.39
N ARG A 146 7.60 15.28 -14.63
CA ARG A 146 7.92 14.26 -15.65
C ARG A 146 8.82 14.82 -16.74
N GLY A 147 9.39 13.94 -17.55
CA GLY A 147 10.28 14.29 -18.66
C GLY A 147 11.75 14.27 -18.25
N SER A 148 12.64 14.53 -19.20
CA SER A 148 14.10 14.46 -19.04
C SER A 148 14.64 15.28 -17.87
N VAL A 149 15.85 14.93 -17.42
CA VAL A 149 16.60 15.68 -16.39
C VAL A 149 16.66 17.18 -16.70
N SER A 150 16.93 17.55 -17.96
CA SER A 150 16.99 18.96 -18.37
C SER A 150 15.64 19.67 -18.22
N GLN A 151 14.54 19.03 -18.64
CA GLN A 151 13.19 19.59 -18.51
C GLN A 151 12.78 19.77 -17.04
N VAL A 152 13.08 18.81 -16.17
CA VAL A 152 12.80 18.94 -14.73
C VAL A 152 13.59 20.10 -14.12
N LYS A 153 14.88 20.19 -14.44
CA LYS A 153 15.75 21.25 -13.94
C LYS A 153 15.29 22.64 -14.37
N GLN A 154 14.91 22.79 -15.65
CA GLN A 154 14.34 24.04 -16.17
C GLN A 154 13.00 24.38 -15.50
N THR A 155 12.13 23.38 -15.29
CA THR A 155 10.80 23.56 -14.66
C THR A 155 10.88 24.01 -13.21
N ILE A 156 11.91 23.58 -12.46
CA ILE A 156 12.12 24.00 -11.06
C ILE A 156 12.94 25.30 -10.99
N GLY A 157 13.91 25.48 -11.89
CA GLY A 157 14.74 26.67 -11.97
C GLY A 157 15.64 26.89 -10.75
N GLY A 158 16.22 28.09 -10.65
CA GLY A 158 17.14 28.44 -9.56
C GLY A 158 18.42 27.60 -9.59
N LYS A 159 18.96 27.27 -8.42
CA LYS A 159 20.20 26.46 -8.29
C LYS A 159 19.98 25.00 -8.63
N VAL A 160 18.73 24.52 -8.71
CA VAL A 160 18.40 23.19 -9.25
C VAL A 160 18.81 23.07 -10.73
N ASN A 161 18.86 24.17 -11.48
CA ASN A 161 19.26 24.15 -12.90
C ASN A 161 20.78 24.19 -13.11
N ALA A 162 21.59 23.75 -12.15
CA ALA A 162 23.04 23.74 -12.27
C ALA A 162 23.56 22.54 -13.08
N ASP A 163 24.59 22.73 -13.92
CA ASP A 163 25.11 21.70 -14.84
C ASP A 163 25.67 20.46 -14.14
N TRP A 164 26.19 20.61 -12.91
CA TRP A 164 26.73 19.50 -12.12
C TRP A 164 25.64 18.55 -11.59
N ILE A 165 24.37 18.95 -11.58
CA ILE A 165 23.25 18.08 -11.24
C ILE A 165 22.91 17.22 -12.45
N LYS A 166 23.33 15.95 -12.40
CA LYS A 166 23.11 14.94 -13.45
C LYS A 166 21.94 14.00 -13.16
N ASN A 167 21.59 13.80 -11.89
CA ASN A 167 20.47 12.96 -11.47
C ASN A 167 19.45 13.81 -10.69
N THR A 168 18.18 13.70 -11.06
CA THR A 168 17.08 14.47 -10.47
C THR A 168 16.13 13.64 -9.62
N CYS A 169 16.36 12.34 -9.37
CA CYS A 169 15.40 11.49 -8.64
C CYS A 169 14.96 12.09 -7.29
N ALA A 170 15.94 12.45 -6.44
CA ALA A 170 15.68 13.11 -5.16
C ALA A 170 15.04 14.49 -5.31
N ILE A 171 15.36 15.22 -6.39
CA ILE A 171 14.79 16.54 -6.69
C ILE A 171 13.31 16.43 -7.08
N ARG A 172 12.93 15.42 -7.87
CA ARG A 172 11.53 15.15 -8.24
C ARG A 172 10.68 14.88 -7.00
N VAL A 173 11.16 14.02 -6.09
CA VAL A 173 10.49 13.72 -4.81
C VAL A 173 10.47 14.96 -3.90
N SER A 174 11.56 15.73 -3.82
CA SER A 174 11.59 17.00 -3.09
C SER A 174 10.54 17.98 -3.59
N ARG A 175 10.32 18.08 -4.90
CA ARG A 175 9.25 18.91 -5.49
C ARG A 175 7.88 18.45 -5.03
N VAL A 176 7.62 17.15 -5.09
CA VAL A 176 6.33 16.57 -4.66
C VAL A 176 6.04 16.95 -3.21
N LEU A 177 7.02 16.81 -2.32
CA LEU A 177 6.90 17.18 -0.92
C LEU A 177 6.65 18.68 -0.75
N ASN A 178 7.47 19.52 -1.38
CA ASN A 178 7.35 20.98 -1.32
C ASN A 178 5.98 21.49 -1.79
N GLN A 179 5.45 20.93 -2.88
CA GLN A 179 4.14 21.32 -3.43
C GLN A 179 2.96 20.84 -2.58
N ASN A 180 3.18 19.86 -1.71
CA ASN A 180 2.15 19.30 -0.82
C ASN A 180 2.37 19.70 0.65
N GLY A 181 3.01 20.85 0.89
CA GLY A 181 3.14 21.44 2.23
C GLY A 181 4.15 20.75 3.15
N ILE A 182 5.03 19.90 2.60
CA ILE A 182 6.20 19.35 3.31
C ILE A 182 7.45 20.07 2.82
N SER A 183 7.91 21.04 3.59
CA SER A 183 9.15 21.74 3.26
C SER A 183 10.36 20.84 3.49
N ILE A 184 11.20 20.69 2.47
CA ILE A 184 12.55 20.17 2.66
C ILE A 184 13.33 21.17 3.51
N PRO A 185 14.04 20.71 4.56
CA PRO A 185 14.77 21.61 5.43
C PRO A 185 15.95 22.28 4.72
N SER A 186 16.36 23.44 5.26
CA SER A 186 17.55 24.15 4.79
C SER A 186 18.84 23.38 5.10
N PRO A 187 19.98 23.69 4.44
CA PRO A 187 21.25 23.00 4.65
C PRO A 187 21.74 22.97 6.11
N ALA A 188 21.33 23.93 6.93
CA ALA A 188 21.78 24.06 8.32
C ALA A 188 21.00 23.18 9.31
N ALA A 189 19.88 22.59 8.91
CA ALA A 189 18.94 21.96 9.83
C ALA A 189 19.03 20.42 9.87
N HIS A 190 19.52 19.77 8.82
CA HIS A 190 19.56 18.31 8.70
C HIS A 190 20.74 17.84 7.81
N ASN A 191 21.06 16.54 7.89
CA ASN A 191 22.02 15.86 7.01
C ASN A 191 21.49 15.68 5.57
N LEU A 192 21.00 16.77 4.97
CA LEU A 192 20.57 16.83 3.58
C LEU A 192 21.44 17.83 2.82
N ASP A 193 22.11 17.33 1.79
CA ASP A 193 22.67 18.14 0.73
C ASP A 193 21.51 18.68 -0.13
N VAL A 194 21.29 19.99 -0.06
CA VAL A 194 20.18 20.66 -0.76
C VAL A 194 20.64 21.83 -1.61
N VAL A 195 19.86 22.13 -2.65
CA VAL A 195 19.97 23.35 -3.46
C VAL A 195 18.62 24.08 -3.49
N SER A 196 18.64 25.40 -3.73
CA SER A 196 17.40 26.19 -3.82
C SER A 196 16.80 26.13 -5.22
N GLY A 197 15.48 25.99 -5.33
CA GLY A 197 14.73 26.20 -6.57
C GLY A 197 14.51 27.68 -6.87
N ALA A 198 13.87 27.99 -8.00
CA ALA A 198 13.44 29.37 -8.31
C ALA A 198 12.30 29.85 -7.39
N ASP A 199 11.60 28.91 -6.76
CA ASP A 199 10.50 29.15 -5.82
C ASP A 199 10.97 29.39 -4.38
N ASN A 200 12.28 29.59 -4.17
CA ASN A 200 12.93 29.75 -2.87
C ASN A 200 12.74 28.57 -1.90
N ARG A 201 12.39 27.38 -2.41
CA ARG A 201 12.33 26.14 -1.61
C ARG A 201 13.61 25.32 -1.77
N TRP A 202 13.86 24.45 -0.81
CA TRP A 202 15.02 23.55 -0.82
C TRP A 202 14.70 22.23 -1.52
N TYR A 203 15.68 21.66 -2.21
CA TYR A 203 15.58 20.40 -2.93
C TYR A 203 16.78 19.55 -2.61
N SER A 204 16.55 18.36 -2.04
CA SER A 204 17.62 17.38 -1.88
C SER A 204 18.01 16.81 -3.24
N TYR A 205 19.30 16.72 -3.48
CA TYR A 205 19.86 16.13 -4.69
C TYR A 205 20.58 14.80 -4.43
N ARG A 206 20.54 14.30 -3.19
CA ARG A 206 21.14 13.02 -2.78
C ARG A 206 20.06 12.03 -2.35
N GLN A 207 19.90 10.96 -3.12
CA GLN A 207 18.88 9.94 -2.86
C GLN A 207 18.98 9.32 -1.45
N LYS A 208 20.18 8.89 -1.01
CA LYS A 208 20.32 8.22 0.30
C LYS A 208 20.04 9.12 1.49
N GLN A 209 20.47 10.38 1.41
CA GLN A 209 20.17 11.36 2.43
C GLN A 209 18.66 11.64 2.48
N LEU A 210 18.00 11.78 1.32
CA LEU A 210 16.55 11.95 1.28
C LEU A 210 15.82 10.72 1.85
N GLN A 211 16.27 9.50 1.54
CA GLN A 211 15.72 8.27 2.10
C GLN A 211 15.86 8.23 3.63
N GLY A 212 17.04 8.59 4.18
CA GLY A 212 17.22 8.69 5.64
C GLY A 212 16.28 9.71 6.26
N TRP A 213 16.14 10.87 5.63
CA TRP A 213 15.19 11.89 6.08
C TRP A 213 13.72 11.45 5.99
N PHE A 214 13.34 10.56 5.06
CA PHE A 214 12.01 9.95 5.04
C PHE A 214 11.75 9.11 6.30
N GLU A 215 12.76 8.40 6.80
CA GLU A 215 12.66 7.60 8.03
C GLU A 215 12.50 8.51 9.25
N ASP A 216 13.28 9.60 9.31
CA ASP A 216 13.18 10.60 10.39
C ASP A 216 11.85 11.34 10.36
N GLN A 217 11.41 11.77 9.17
CA GLN A 217 10.22 12.58 9.03
C GLN A 217 8.96 11.73 9.10
N PHE A 218 8.83 10.67 8.33
CA PHE A 218 7.58 9.91 8.22
C PHE A 218 7.55 8.65 9.10
N GLY A 219 8.67 8.29 9.72
CA GLY A 219 8.81 7.03 10.44
C GLY A 219 9.24 5.88 9.50
N PRO A 220 9.24 4.64 10.02
CA PRO A 220 9.69 3.48 9.26
C PRO A 220 8.84 3.27 8.00
N PRO A 221 9.41 2.67 6.93
CA PRO A 221 8.66 2.35 5.74
C PRO A 221 7.52 1.37 6.05
N SER A 222 6.44 1.46 5.28
CA SER A 222 5.31 0.52 5.30
C SER A 222 5.74 -0.90 4.97
N LEU A 223 6.69 -1.04 4.03
CA LEU A 223 7.30 -2.32 3.66
C LEU A 223 8.80 -2.14 3.44
N SER A 224 9.58 -3.13 3.86
CA SER A 224 10.99 -3.28 3.49
C SER A 224 11.18 -4.69 2.93
N LEU A 225 11.67 -4.80 1.71
CA LEU A 225 11.96 -6.09 1.08
C LEU A 225 13.45 -6.18 0.78
N THR A 226 14.01 -7.36 0.94
CA THR A 226 15.38 -7.70 0.56
C THR A 226 15.37 -8.54 -0.71
N LYS A 227 16.51 -8.63 -1.41
CA LYS A 227 16.66 -9.42 -2.63
C LYS A 227 16.33 -10.92 -2.39
N PRO A 228 15.57 -11.58 -3.27
CA PRO A 228 14.94 -11.05 -4.49
C PRO A 228 13.76 -10.14 -4.18
N VAL A 229 13.74 -8.94 -4.78
CA VAL A 229 12.64 -8.00 -4.60
C VAL A 229 11.50 -8.37 -5.55
N ASN A 230 10.41 -8.92 -5.00
CA ASN A 230 9.22 -9.23 -5.78
C ASN A 230 8.33 -7.99 -5.93
N LYS A 231 8.32 -7.40 -7.13
CA LYS A 231 7.44 -6.27 -7.50
C LYS A 231 5.96 -6.55 -7.20
N ARG A 232 5.52 -7.81 -7.27
CA ARG A 232 4.12 -8.19 -7.07
C ARG A 232 3.57 -7.80 -5.69
N THR A 233 4.42 -7.77 -4.67
CA THR A 233 4.07 -7.34 -3.31
C THR A 233 3.62 -5.87 -3.22
N LEU A 234 4.00 -5.04 -4.20
CA LEU A 234 3.60 -3.63 -4.26
C LEU A 234 2.40 -3.37 -5.18
N LEU A 235 1.87 -4.37 -5.88
CA LEU A 235 0.79 -4.15 -6.83
C LEU A 235 -0.43 -3.55 -6.14
N ASN A 236 -0.99 -2.53 -6.79
CA ASN A 236 -2.13 -1.74 -6.32
C ASN A 236 -1.89 -0.95 -5.02
N LEU A 237 -0.70 -1.02 -4.41
CA LEU A 237 -0.31 -0.11 -3.33
C LEU A 237 0.29 1.16 -3.94
N GLN A 238 0.10 2.32 -3.31
CA GLN A 238 0.58 3.59 -3.85
C GLN A 238 1.41 4.35 -2.82
N GLY A 239 2.40 5.12 -3.27
CA GLY A 239 3.24 5.90 -2.35
C GLY A 239 4.62 6.21 -2.90
N PHE A 240 5.61 6.25 -2.01
CA PHE A 240 7.01 6.49 -2.34
C PHE A 240 7.82 5.20 -2.28
N LEU A 241 8.71 5.00 -3.25
CA LEU A 241 9.51 3.80 -3.40
C LEU A 241 10.99 4.17 -3.51
N ALA A 242 11.80 3.65 -2.60
CA ALA A 242 13.25 3.76 -2.63
C ALA A 242 13.86 2.39 -2.96
N PHE A 243 14.72 2.35 -3.97
CA PHE A 243 15.55 1.22 -4.33
C PHE A 243 16.95 1.38 -3.76
N ASP A 244 17.48 0.29 -3.20
CA ASP A 244 18.89 0.18 -2.84
C ASP A 244 19.64 -0.60 -3.92
N ILE A 245 20.48 0.08 -4.70
CA ILE A 245 21.17 -0.50 -5.87
C ILE A 245 22.64 -0.13 -5.76
N THR A 246 23.48 -1.11 -5.42
CA THR A 246 24.93 -0.92 -5.23
C THR A 246 25.75 -1.23 -6.48
N SER A 247 25.12 -1.70 -7.55
CA SER A 247 25.78 -2.04 -8.82
C SER A 247 26.02 -0.84 -9.73
N TRP A 248 25.45 0.34 -9.41
CA TRP A 248 25.68 1.56 -10.16
C TRP A 248 26.98 2.25 -9.72
N ALA A 249 27.67 2.87 -10.67
CA ALA A 249 28.94 3.55 -10.40
C ALA A 249 28.76 4.96 -9.81
N ASP A 250 27.66 5.63 -10.14
CA ASP A 250 27.40 7.05 -9.88
C ASP A 250 26.29 7.29 -8.83
N ALA A 251 25.59 6.23 -8.42
CA ALA A 251 24.53 6.28 -7.42
C ALA A 251 24.47 4.97 -6.63
N THR A 252 23.88 5.03 -5.44
CA THR A 252 23.69 3.85 -4.56
C THR A 252 22.21 3.47 -4.44
N GLY A 253 21.37 3.95 -5.35
CA GLY A 253 19.93 3.74 -5.29
C GLY A 253 19.12 4.77 -6.05
N HIS A 254 17.80 4.56 -6.08
CA HIS A 254 16.80 5.42 -6.72
C HIS A 254 15.67 5.71 -5.73
N ILE A 255 15.05 6.87 -5.82
CA ILE A 255 13.83 7.17 -5.05
C ILE A 255 12.81 7.83 -5.97
N ASP A 256 11.57 7.38 -5.88
CA ASP A 256 10.52 7.73 -6.82
C ASP A 256 9.13 7.65 -6.17
N ILE A 257 8.10 8.07 -6.90
CA ILE A 257 6.71 7.70 -6.62
C ILE A 257 6.39 6.35 -7.25
N TRP A 258 5.41 5.64 -6.71
CA TRP A 258 4.93 4.35 -7.16
C TRP A 258 3.39 4.36 -7.24
N ASP A 259 2.85 4.08 -8.42
CA ASP A 259 1.41 4.20 -8.72
C ASP A 259 0.60 2.90 -8.53
N GLY A 260 1.25 1.83 -8.06
CA GLY A 260 0.66 0.50 -7.96
C GLY A 260 1.06 -0.43 -9.09
N GLN A 261 1.73 0.07 -10.14
CA GLN A 261 2.20 -0.75 -11.26
C GLN A 261 3.58 -0.34 -11.76
N LYS A 262 3.90 0.96 -11.77
CA LYS A 262 5.18 1.51 -12.18
C LYS A 262 5.64 2.63 -11.27
N PHE A 263 6.95 2.85 -11.25
CA PHE A 263 7.50 4.06 -10.65
C PHE A 263 7.50 5.23 -11.64
N GLY A 264 7.52 6.46 -11.13
CA GLY A 264 7.30 7.68 -11.89
C GLY A 264 8.22 7.85 -13.10
N THR A 265 9.50 7.47 -12.99
CA THR A 265 10.47 7.52 -14.08
C THR A 265 10.78 6.15 -14.69
N GLN A 266 9.87 5.17 -14.60
CA GLN A 266 10.15 3.81 -15.12
C GLN A 266 10.41 3.79 -16.63
N ASP A 267 9.73 4.66 -17.39
CA ASP A 267 9.94 4.77 -18.84
C ASP A 267 11.31 5.40 -19.19
N GLU A 268 12.00 6.02 -18.21
CA GLU A 268 13.35 6.59 -18.32
C GLU A 268 14.44 5.63 -17.76
N ALA A 269 14.05 4.48 -17.21
CA ALA A 269 14.97 3.56 -16.55
C ALA A 269 15.82 2.78 -17.55
N HIS A 270 17.12 2.67 -17.27
CA HIS A 270 18.09 1.95 -18.11
C HIS A 270 18.20 0.45 -17.77
N GLY A 271 17.12 -0.14 -17.25
CA GLY A 271 17.04 -1.55 -16.87
C GLY A 271 15.95 -1.82 -15.83
N ASP A 272 15.82 -3.09 -15.42
CA ASP A 272 14.86 -3.48 -14.38
C ASP A 272 15.43 -3.21 -12.98
N TYR A 273 15.01 -2.10 -12.38
CA TYR A 273 15.47 -1.70 -11.05
C TYR A 273 15.06 -2.69 -9.96
N PHE A 274 13.96 -3.45 -10.13
CA PHE A 274 13.58 -4.49 -9.18
C PHE A 274 14.54 -5.69 -9.24
N ALA A 275 15.01 -6.06 -10.43
CA ALA A 275 16.02 -7.11 -10.60
C ALA A 275 17.41 -6.67 -10.08
N MET A 276 17.76 -5.39 -10.24
CA MET A 276 19.04 -4.84 -9.81
C MET A 276 19.11 -4.63 -8.29
N ALA A 277 18.00 -4.27 -7.65
CA ALA A 277 17.97 -3.89 -6.25
C ALA A 277 18.42 -5.00 -5.28
N ASN A 278 19.21 -4.60 -4.29
CA ASN A 278 19.52 -5.41 -3.10
C ASN A 278 18.36 -5.38 -2.09
N GLY A 279 17.55 -4.33 -2.15
CA GLY A 279 16.34 -4.19 -1.38
C GLY A 279 15.55 -2.94 -1.77
N ILE A 280 14.35 -2.81 -1.22
CA ILE A 280 13.52 -1.63 -1.35
C ILE A 280 12.97 -1.19 0.00
N LYS A 281 12.65 0.10 0.11
CA LYS A 281 11.81 0.65 1.17
C LYS A 281 10.62 1.36 0.52
N PHE A 282 9.42 1.09 1.01
CA PHE A 282 8.18 1.63 0.48
C PHE A 282 7.38 2.32 1.58
N TRP A 283 7.02 3.59 1.36
CA TRP A 283 6.13 4.36 2.22
C TRP A 283 4.80 4.55 1.53
N ARG A 284 3.78 3.85 2.05
CA ARG A 284 2.43 3.91 1.49
C ARG A 284 1.76 5.25 1.79
N VAL A 285 1.00 5.73 0.82
CA VAL A 285 0.06 6.84 0.94
C VAL A 285 -1.34 6.31 0.56
N PRO A 286 -2.43 6.83 1.16
CA PRO A 286 -3.79 6.49 0.76
C PRO A 286 -4.00 6.72 -0.75
N SER A 287 -4.63 5.75 -1.41
CA SER A 287 -4.93 5.85 -2.84
C SER A 287 -6.10 6.78 -3.11
N TRP A 288 -7.03 6.86 -2.15
CA TRP A 288 -8.21 7.72 -2.18
C TRP A 288 -8.67 8.01 -0.75
N LYS A 289 -9.63 8.93 -0.59
CA LYS A 289 -10.15 9.31 0.72
C LYS A 289 -11.30 8.38 1.10
N LYS A 290 -11.10 7.53 2.12
CA LYS A 290 -12.19 6.72 2.72
C LYS A 290 -13.44 7.62 2.94
N PRO A 291 -14.66 7.16 2.62
CA PRO A 291 -15.87 7.96 2.57
C PRO A 291 -16.24 8.51 3.96
#